data_AF-A0A0W8FNN7-F1
#
_entry.id   AF-A0A0W8FNN7-F1
#
_cell.length_a   1.000
_cell.length_b   1.000
_cell.length_c   1.000
_cell.angle_alpha   90.00
_cell.angle_beta   90.00
_cell.angle_gamma   90.00
#
_symmetry.space_group_name_H-M   'P 1'
#
loop_
_entity.id
_entity.type
_entity.pdbx_description
1 polymer ?
#
loop_
_entity_poly.entity_id
_entity_poly.type
_entity_poly.pdbx_seq_one_letter_code
_entity_poly.pdbx_strand_id
1 'polypeptide(L)'
;MKKISLIVSLSFLVLLLITGCEKSSSDWMKYKTDKDGNVYSYSKGSIKVDSANNSVQVLAKEIYSDVGKTIELQSRIKDGLSVEEYGNFSYKTCLYEIDVECQDIVDTF
;
A
#
# COMPACT_ATOMS: atom_id res chain seq x y z
N MET A 1 26.90 -42.89 3.71
CA MET A 1 27.33 -41.49 3.45
C MET A 1 26.44 -40.78 2.42
N LYS A 2 26.11 -41.38 1.27
CA LYS A 2 25.28 -40.74 0.21
C LYS A 2 23.90 -40.23 0.68
N LYS A 3 23.20 -40.99 1.54
CA LYS A 3 21.86 -40.61 2.05
C LYS A 3 21.89 -39.41 3.00
N ILE A 4 22.93 -39.29 3.84
CA ILE A 4 23.10 -38.18 4.77
C ILE A 4 23.44 -36.89 4.00
N SER A 5 24.28 -37.00 2.96
CA SER A 5 24.58 -35.88 2.05
C SER A 5 23.33 -35.34 1.34
N LEU A 6 22.40 -36.23 0.98
CA LEU A 6 21.14 -35.88 0.31
C LEU A 6 20.19 -35.13 1.26
N ILE A 7 20.12 -35.56 2.52
CA ILE A 7 19.30 -34.93 3.55
C ILE A 7 19.83 -33.53 3.89
N VAL A 8 21.15 -33.37 4.03
CA VAL A 8 21.80 -32.08 4.30
C VAL A 8 21.62 -31.11 3.11
N SER A 9 21.77 -31.60 1.88
CA SER A 9 21.54 -30.79 0.68
C SER A 9 20.08 -30.34 0.55
N LEU A 10 19.13 -31.20 0.89
CA LEU A 10 17.71 -30.89 0.78
C LEU A 10 17.27 -29.87 1.85
N SER A 11 17.81 -29.98 3.07
CA SER A 11 17.54 -29.01 4.14
C SER A 11 18.16 -27.63 3.84
N PHE A 12 19.32 -27.57 3.18
CA PHE A 12 19.90 -26.31 2.69
C PHE A 12 19.04 -25.66 1.58
N LEU A 13 18.46 -26.46 0.69
CA LEU A 13 17.54 -25.96 -0.35
C LEU A 13 16.24 -25.40 0.25
N VAL A 14 15.69 -26.08 1.27
CA VAL A 14 14.51 -25.60 2.00
C VAL A 14 14.81 -24.28 2.72
N LEU A 15 15.98 -24.12 3.34
CA LEU A 15 16.40 -22.86 3.96
C LEU A 15 16.49 -21.71 2.94
N LEU A 16 17.06 -21.95 1.75
CA LEU A 16 17.14 -20.95 0.68
C LEU A 16 15.76 -20.53 0.13
N LEU A 17 14.78 -21.44 0.12
CA LEU A 17 13.41 -21.15 -0.30
C LEU A 17 12.64 -20.29 0.72
N ILE A 18 12.99 -20.39 2.01
CA ILE A 18 12.32 -19.62 3.08
C ILE A 18 12.87 -18.18 3.14
N THR A 19 14.12 -17.94 2.74
CA THR A 19 14.73 -16.59 2.72
C THR A 19 14.32 -15.73 1.52
N GLY A 20 13.63 -16.29 0.52
CA GLY A 20 13.22 -15.58 -0.70
C GLY A 20 11.95 -14.73 -0.57
N CYS A 21 11.31 -14.71 0.59
CA CYS A 21 10.10 -13.93 0.84
C CYS A 21 10.35 -12.77 1.81
N GLU A 22 11.53 -12.14 1.74
CA GLU A 22 11.64 -10.76 2.19
C GLU A 22 10.99 -9.89 1.11
N LYS A 23 9.65 -9.80 1.19
CA LYS A 23 8.91 -8.69 0.60
C LYS A 23 9.58 -7.44 1.16
N SER A 24 10.29 -6.70 0.30
CA SER A 24 11.02 -5.49 0.68
C SER A 24 10.16 -4.71 1.68
N SER A 25 10.78 -4.33 2.80
CA SER A 25 10.23 -3.36 3.75
C SER A 25 9.51 -2.27 2.94
N SER A 26 8.19 -2.27 3.05
CA SER A 26 7.33 -1.82 1.96
C SER A 26 7.62 -0.36 1.58
N ASP A 27 7.76 -0.05 0.29
CA ASP A 27 8.06 1.30 -0.27
C ASP A 27 7.00 2.39 0.04
N TRP A 28 6.16 2.17 1.04
CA TRP A 28 5.10 3.06 1.48
C TRP A 28 5.65 4.11 2.45
N MET A 29 5.66 5.36 2.00
CA MET A 29 6.03 6.53 2.78
C MET A 29 4.79 7.11 3.44
N LYS A 30 4.75 7.10 4.77
CA LYS A 30 3.69 7.78 5.53
C LYS A 30 3.85 9.29 5.39
N TYR A 31 2.76 10.00 5.08
CA TYR A 31 2.76 11.47 5.00
C TYR A 31 1.76 12.13 5.94
N LYS A 32 0.74 11.41 6.44
CA LYS A 32 -0.27 11.98 7.33
C LYS A 32 -0.84 10.94 8.28
N THR A 33 -1.18 11.40 9.49
CA THR A 33 -2.21 10.77 10.32
C THR A 33 -3.28 11.81 10.58
N ASP A 34 -4.55 11.48 10.36
CA ASP A 34 -5.64 12.43 10.64
C ASP A 34 -6.09 12.40 12.11
N LYS A 35 -7.01 13.30 12.44
CA LYS A 35 -7.60 13.41 13.78
C LYS A 35 -8.41 12.18 14.22
N ASP A 36 -8.87 11.37 13.27
CA ASP A 36 -9.67 10.19 13.52
C ASP A 36 -8.75 8.95 13.63
N GLY A 37 -7.44 9.12 13.43
CA GLY A 37 -6.42 8.09 13.58
C GLY A 37 -6.10 7.32 12.29
N ASN A 38 -6.65 7.71 11.14
CA ASN A 38 -6.31 7.08 9.87
C ASN A 38 -4.88 7.42 9.46
N VAL A 39 -4.17 6.45 8.87
CA VAL A 39 -2.80 6.64 8.41
C VAL A 39 -2.76 6.66 6.89
N TYR A 40 -2.20 7.72 6.33
CA TYR A 40 -2.04 7.89 4.90
C TYR A 40 -0.59 7.71 4.49
N SER A 41 -0.40 6.97 3.40
CA SER A 41 0.91 6.66 2.83
C SER A 41 0.86 6.64 1.31
N TYR A 42 1.99 6.85 0.65
CA TYR A 42 2.15 6.68 -0.80
C TYR A 42 3.28 5.70 -1.11
N SER A 43 3.17 4.95 -2.20
CA SER A 43 4.23 4.03 -2.62
C SER A 43 5.24 4.77 -3.49
N LYS A 44 6.46 4.96 -2.99
CA LYS A 44 7.53 5.65 -3.72
C LYS A 44 7.88 4.95 -5.03
N GLY A 45 7.91 3.62 -5.03
CA GLY A 45 8.16 2.82 -6.24
C GLY A 45 7.02 2.84 -7.26
N SER A 46 5.85 3.41 -6.92
CA SER A 46 4.72 3.51 -7.84
C SER A 46 4.64 4.83 -8.62
N ILE A 47 5.52 5.78 -8.32
CA ILE A 47 5.52 7.10 -8.94
C ILE A 47 5.85 6.97 -10.42
N LYS A 48 4.96 7.47 -11.28
CA LYS A 48 5.16 7.56 -12.73
C LYS A 48 4.93 9.00 -13.17
N VAL A 49 5.90 9.56 -13.87
CA VAL A 49 5.81 10.92 -14.44
C VAL A 49 5.39 10.80 -15.90
N ASP A 50 4.30 11.46 -16.27
CA ASP A 50 3.89 11.66 -17.64
C ASP A 50 4.24 13.10 -18.06
N SER A 51 5.41 13.25 -18.68
CA SER A 51 5.87 14.56 -19.15
C SER A 51 5.07 15.11 -20.33
N ALA A 52 4.32 14.28 -21.06
CA ALA A 52 3.51 14.74 -22.19
C ALA A 52 2.25 15.46 -21.70
N ASN A 53 1.67 14.98 -20.60
CA ASN A 53 0.47 15.54 -19.99
C ASN A 53 0.76 16.38 -18.74
N ASN A 54 2.03 16.58 -18.39
CA ASN A 54 2.47 17.27 -17.18
C ASN A 54 1.78 16.72 -15.91
N SER A 55 1.69 15.39 -15.79
CA SER A 55 1.01 14.73 -14.67
C SER A 55 1.90 13.69 -13.99
N VAL A 56 1.59 13.40 -12.73
CA VAL A 56 2.24 12.37 -11.91
C VAL A 56 1.20 11.41 -11.41
N GLN A 57 1.43 10.12 -11.64
CA GLN A 57 0.63 9.05 -11.05
C GLN A 57 1.33 8.45 -9.83
N VAL A 58 0.57 8.20 -8.76
CA VAL A 58 1.08 7.57 -7.53
C VAL A 58 0.01 6.71 -6.86
N LEU A 59 0.39 5.54 -6.35
CA LEU A 59 -0.47 4.75 -5.47
C LEU A 59 -0.43 5.32 -4.05
N ALA A 60 -1.59 5.67 -3.51
CA ALA A 60 -1.75 6.00 -2.10
C ALA A 60 -2.59 4.96 -1.37
N LYS A 61 -2.37 4.85 -0.07
CA LYS A 61 -3.04 3.92 0.83
C LYS A 61 -3.47 4.66 2.09
N GLU A 62 -4.74 4.49 2.44
CA GLU A 62 -5.33 4.96 3.68
C GLU A 62 -5.66 3.73 4.53
N ILE A 63 -4.99 3.61 5.68
CA ILE A 63 -5.25 2.57 6.68
C ILE A 63 -6.20 3.15 7.70
N TYR A 64 -7.34 2.49 7.90
CA TYR A 64 -8.39 3.00 8.77
C TYR A 64 -8.13 2.68 10.23
N SER A 65 -8.42 3.64 11.10
CA SER A 65 -8.73 3.35 12.50
C SER A 65 -10.14 2.76 12.63
N ASP A 66 -10.50 2.25 13.80
CA ASP A 66 -11.88 1.78 14.05
C ASP A 66 -12.91 2.92 13.89
N VAL A 67 -12.54 4.14 14.31
CA VAL A 67 -13.37 5.34 14.17
C VAL A 67 -13.49 5.74 12.70
N GLY A 68 -12.36 5.84 11.99
CA GLY A 68 -12.35 6.22 10.58
C GLY A 68 -13.06 5.22 9.69
N LYS A 69 -12.93 3.91 9.96
CA LYS A 69 -13.69 2.87 9.29
C LYS A 69 -15.19 3.05 9.48
N THR A 70 -15.62 3.32 10.72
CA THR A 70 -17.02 3.60 11.01
C THR A 70 -17.54 4.80 10.22
N ILE A 71 -16.76 5.89 10.18
CA ILE A 71 -17.12 7.11 9.44
C ILE A 71 -17.24 6.84 7.94
N GLU A 72 -16.28 6.13 7.33
CA GLU A 72 -16.33 5.76 5.91
C GLU A 72 -17.57 4.92 5.58
N LEU A 73 -17.86 3.89 6.39
CA LEU A 73 -19.03 3.03 6.20
C LEU A 73 -20.33 3.84 6.29
N GLN A 74 -20.45 4.74 7.26
CA GLN A 74 -21.62 5.62 7.40
C GLN A 74 -21.78 6.57 6.21
N SER A 75 -20.67 7.13 5.68
CA SER A 75 -20.72 7.97 4.48
C SER A 75 -21.25 7.18 3.28
N ARG A 76 -20.77 5.95 3.07
CA ARG A 76 -21.23 5.09 1.97
C ARG A 76 -22.71 4.74 2.08
N ILE A 77 -23.17 4.40 3.29
CA ILE A 77 -24.59 4.14 3.55
C ILE A 77 -25.44 5.36 3.22
N LYS A 78 -24.99 6.56 3.62
CA LYS A 78 -25.65 7.83 3.31
C LYS A 78 -25.74 8.07 1.80
N ASP A 79 -24.73 7.67 1.06
CA ASP A 79 -24.67 7.80 -0.40
C ASP A 79 -25.41 6.67 -1.15
N GLY A 80 -26.07 5.75 -0.42
CA GLY A 80 -26.79 4.62 -1.01
C GLY A 80 -25.89 3.52 -1.58
N LEU A 81 -24.63 3.48 -1.18
CA LEU A 81 -23.65 2.50 -1.63
C LEU A 81 -23.64 1.25 -0.73
N SER A 82 -23.38 0.09 -1.31
CA SER A 82 -23.23 -1.16 -0.55
C SER A 82 -21.97 -1.14 0.33
N VAL A 83 -22.10 -1.71 1.51
CA VAL A 83 -21.03 -1.87 2.51
C VAL A 83 -20.74 -3.34 2.88
N GLU A 84 -21.45 -4.30 2.29
CA GLU A 84 -21.31 -5.73 2.62
C GLU A 84 -19.86 -6.21 2.49
N GLU A 85 -19.18 -5.80 1.42
CA GLU A 85 -17.80 -6.18 1.15
C GLU A 85 -16.77 -5.41 2.02
N TYR A 86 -17.21 -4.36 2.72
CA TYR A 86 -16.36 -3.46 3.51
C TYR A 86 -16.30 -3.82 5.00
N GLY A 87 -17.00 -4.87 5.44
CA GLY A 87 -16.94 -5.34 6.83
C GLY A 87 -15.51 -5.69 7.28
N ASN A 88 -14.66 -6.17 6.37
CA ASN A 88 -13.34 -6.73 6.70
C ASN A 88 -12.14 -5.94 6.17
N PHE A 89 -12.32 -4.85 5.42
CA PHE A 89 -11.17 -4.09 4.94
C PHE A 89 -10.55 -3.26 6.07
N SER A 90 -9.22 -3.22 6.13
CA SER A 90 -8.43 -2.42 7.07
C SER A 90 -7.79 -1.21 6.40
N TYR A 91 -7.83 -1.13 5.07
CA TYR A 91 -7.27 -0.05 4.28
C TYR A 91 -7.91 0.02 2.90
N LYS A 92 -7.90 1.21 2.28
CA LYS A 92 -8.11 1.37 0.83
C LYS A 92 -6.81 1.75 0.14
N THR A 93 -6.68 1.38 -1.13
CA THR A 93 -5.59 1.81 -2.01
C THR A 93 -6.20 2.48 -3.24
N CYS A 94 -5.68 3.64 -3.61
CA CYS A 94 -6.16 4.44 -4.73
C CYS A 94 -4.96 4.83 -5.61
N LEU A 95 -5.16 4.80 -6.93
CA LEU A 95 -4.23 5.40 -7.88
C LEU A 95 -4.65 6.85 -8.09
N TYR A 96 -3.78 7.79 -7.73
CA TYR A 96 -3.97 9.21 -7.98
C TYR A 96 -3.22 9.59 -9.24
N GLU A 97 -3.83 10.43 -10.05
CA GLU A 97 -3.18 11.20 -11.11
C GLU A 97 -3.26 12.67 -10.70
N ILE A 98 -2.10 13.34 -10.70
CA ILE A 98 -1.93 14.69 -10.18
C ILE A 98 -1.35 15.53 -11.30
N ASP A 99 -2.09 16.53 -11.77
CA ASP A 99 -1.58 17.52 -12.71
C ASP A 99 -0.55 18.43 -12.01
N VAL A 100 0.65 18.52 -12.58
CA VAL A 100 1.81 19.22 -12.00
C VAL A 100 1.84 20.71 -12.40
N GLU A 101 0.73 21.27 -12.91
CA GLU A 101 0.62 22.72 -13.12
C GLU A 101 0.75 23.51 -11.80
N CYS A 102 0.47 22.86 -10.66
CA CYS A 102 0.78 23.38 -9.32
C CYS A 102 2.22 23.03 -8.92
N GLN A 103 3.12 24.01 -9.05
CA GLN A 103 4.56 23.93 -8.78
C GLN A 103 4.95 23.47 -7.35
N ASP A 104 4.02 23.43 -6.40
CA ASP A 104 4.29 23.15 -4.98
C ASP A 104 4.31 21.65 -4.61
N ILE A 105 4.01 20.74 -5.54
CA ILE A 105 3.84 19.31 -5.22
C ILE A 105 5.13 18.50 -5.42
N VAL A 106 6.03 18.94 -6.30
CA VAL A 106 7.24 18.17 -6.67
C VAL A 106 8.24 18.09 -5.51
N ASP A 107 8.30 19.12 -4.66
CA ASP A 107 9.21 19.15 -3.50
C ASP A 107 8.69 18.37 -2.28
N THR A 108 7.48 17.79 -2.36
CA THR A 108 6.83 17.07 -1.26
C THR A 108 6.92 15.54 -1.39
N PHE A 109 7.42 15.00 -2.51
CA PHE A 109 7.46 13.55 -2.80
C PHE A 109 8.86 12.92 -2.77
#